data_AF-A0A418ZQ66-F1
#
_entry.id   AF-A0A418ZQ66-F1
#
_cell.length_a   1.000
_cell.length_b   1.000
_cell.length_c   1.000
_cell.angle_alpha   90.00
_cell.angle_beta   90.00
_cell.angle_gamma   90.00
#
_symmetry.space_group_name_H-M   'P 1'
#
loop_
_entity.id
_entity.type
_entity.pdbx_description
1 polymer ?
#
loop_
_entity_poly.entity_id
_entity_poly.type
_entity_poly.pdbx_seq_one_letter_code
_entity_poly.pdbx_strand_id
1 'polypeptide(L)'
;RIIYICLAIWALVSYGFGIVLRPLLASIPVGGTMEDIHLTLLHGIRDPADPDTRYSQMPRFGVDGLLDADRIEEVAHFSLSLSGAPHDPALAAPGAQVYAENCVACHGPAGEGDRSQGAPALNDQVWLYGSEPQTVARIIHDGPYGVMPAWSDRLTEAEIRALTVYVHGLGGGE
;
A
#
# COMPACT_ATOMS: atom_id res chain seq x y z
N ARG A 1 -1.62 -39.72 -27.08
CA ARG A 1 -0.58 -39.63 -26.02
C ARG A 1 -0.22 -38.17 -25.71
N ILE A 2 0.11 -37.33 -26.70
CA ILE A 2 0.36 -35.89 -26.53
C ILE A 2 -0.85 -35.14 -25.95
N ILE A 3 -2.06 -35.37 -26.45
CA ILE A 3 -3.28 -34.70 -25.99
C ILE A 3 -3.52 -34.93 -24.48
N TYR A 4 -3.34 -36.16 -23.99
CA TYR A 4 -3.49 -36.48 -22.57
C TYR A 4 -2.43 -35.80 -21.69
N ILE A 5 -1.20 -35.67 -22.18
CA ILE A 5 -0.12 -34.96 -21.47
C ILE A 5 -0.45 -33.47 -21.40
N CYS A 6 -0.91 -32.86 -22.50
CA CYS A 6 -1.31 -31.45 -22.53
C CYS A 6 -2.50 -31.17 -21.61
N LEU A 7 -3.51 -32.05 -21.58
CA LEU A 7 -4.67 -31.91 -20.70
C LEU A 7 -4.30 -32.08 -19.21
N ALA A 8 -3.37 -32.98 -18.89
CA ALA A 8 -2.88 -33.14 -17.53
C ALA A 8 -2.07 -31.93 -17.05
N ILE A 9 -1.22 -31.36 -17.91
CA ILE A 9 -0.47 -30.13 -17.62
C ILE A 9 -1.43 -28.95 -17.46
N TRP A 10 -2.41 -28.81 -18.36
CA TRP A 10 -3.44 -27.77 -18.26
C TRP A 10 -4.22 -27.87 -16.95
N ALA A 11 -4.66 -29.07 -16.57
CA ALA A 11 -5.37 -29.27 -15.30
C ALA A 11 -4.50 -28.95 -14.06
N LEU A 12 -3.22 -29.34 -14.06
CA LEU A 12 -2.29 -29.05 -12.97
C LEU A 12 -1.98 -27.55 -12.83
N VAL A 13 -1.81 -26.85 -13.95
CA VAL A 13 -1.49 -25.41 -13.93
C VAL A 13 -2.74 -24.57 -13.64
N SER A 14 -3.90 -24.94 -14.19
CA SER A 14 -5.15 -24.19 -14.00
C SER A 14 -5.85 -24.45 -12.66
N TYR A 15 -5.77 -25.67 -12.12
CA TYR A 15 -6.45 -26.02 -10.85
C TYR A 15 -5.48 -26.27 -9.69
N GLY A 16 -4.31 -26.83 -9.95
CA GLY A 16 -3.35 -27.19 -8.90
C GLY A 16 -2.58 -25.99 -8.35
N PHE A 17 -2.12 -25.09 -9.22
CA PHE A 17 -1.25 -23.99 -8.79
C PHE A 17 -1.97 -22.99 -7.87
N GLY A 18 -3.23 -22.65 -8.19
CA GLY A 18 -4.02 -21.71 -7.38
C GLY A 18 -4.46 -22.25 -6.02
N ILE A 19 -4.75 -23.55 -5.89
CA ILE A 19 -5.15 -24.18 -4.62
C ILE A 19 -3.93 -24.45 -3.73
N VAL A 20 -2.79 -24.84 -4.32
CA VAL A 20 -1.56 -25.17 -3.60
C VAL A 20 -0.80 -23.92 -3.15
N LEU A 21 -0.84 -22.81 -3.91
CA LEU A 21 -0.25 -21.53 -3.47
C LEU A 21 -1.16 -20.71 -2.56
N ARG A 22 -2.47 -20.99 -2.51
CA ARG A 22 -3.40 -20.21 -1.67
C ARG A 22 -2.96 -20.14 -0.20
N PRO A 23 -2.51 -21.24 0.45
CA PRO A 23 -1.99 -21.19 1.81
C PRO A 23 -0.69 -20.37 1.93
N LEU A 24 0.13 -20.32 0.88
CA LEU A 24 1.39 -19.56 0.86
C LEU A 24 1.17 -18.06 0.62
N LEU A 25 0.06 -17.67 0.00
CA LEU A 25 -0.33 -16.26 -0.19
C LEU A 25 -1.23 -15.75 0.95
N ALA A 26 -1.98 -16.63 1.62
CA ALA A 26 -2.84 -16.30 2.76
C ALA A 26 -2.07 -15.94 4.04
N SER A 27 -0.74 -16.13 4.06
CA SER A 27 0.14 -15.72 5.15
C SER A 27 0.84 -14.39 4.91
N ILE A 28 0.49 -13.66 3.83
CA ILE A 28 0.94 -12.28 3.66
C ILE A 28 -0.06 -11.40 4.41
N PRO A 29 0.37 -10.68 5.46
CA PRO A 29 -0.54 -9.90 6.26
C PRO A 29 -0.99 -8.64 5.54
N VAL A 30 -2.09 -8.73 4.79
CA VAL A 30 -2.61 -7.63 3.97
C VAL A 30 -3.99 -7.22 4.47
N GLY A 31 -4.00 -6.33 5.46
CA GLY A 31 -5.23 -5.64 5.86
C GLY A 31 -5.16 -5.07 7.27
N GLY A 32 -6.21 -4.36 7.66
CA GLY A 32 -6.43 -3.86 9.03
C GLY A 32 -7.27 -4.82 9.86
N THR A 33 -7.38 -4.52 11.15
CA THR A 33 -8.27 -5.27 12.04
C THR A 33 -9.72 -5.16 11.55
N MET A 34 -10.59 -6.08 11.97
CA MET A 34 -12.02 -5.98 11.65
C MET A 34 -12.61 -4.61 12.03
N GLU A 35 -12.16 -4.04 13.15
CA GLU A 35 -12.60 -2.72 13.61
C GLU A 35 -12.11 -1.60 12.67
N ASP A 36 -10.85 -1.63 12.24
CA ASP A 36 -10.32 -0.64 11.30
C ASP A 36 -11.05 -0.67 9.95
N ILE A 37 -11.32 -1.88 9.44
CA ILE A 37 -12.07 -2.06 8.20
C ILE A 37 -13.49 -1.53 8.37
N HIS A 38 -14.15 -1.86 9.47
CA HIS A 38 -15.50 -1.39 9.78
C HIS A 38 -15.56 0.14 9.85
N LEU A 39 -14.65 0.76 10.61
CA LEU A 39 -14.58 2.22 10.76
C LEU A 39 -14.32 2.90 9.42
N THR A 40 -13.44 2.33 8.60
CA THR A 40 -13.13 2.86 7.26
C THR A 40 -14.33 2.76 6.33
N LEU A 41 -15.12 1.68 6.38
CA LEU A 41 -16.36 1.57 5.61
C LEU A 41 -17.42 2.57 6.08
N LEU A 42 -17.49 2.79 7.40
CA LEU A 42 -18.51 3.64 8.00
C LEU A 42 -18.27 5.13 7.72
N HIS A 43 -17.03 5.60 7.87
CA HIS A 43 -16.67 7.03 7.77
C HIS A 43 -15.79 7.40 6.57
N GLY A 44 -15.31 6.42 5.82
CA GLY A 44 -14.43 6.66 4.68
C GLY A 44 -13.02 7.13 5.07
N ILE A 45 -12.27 7.52 4.04
CA ILE A 45 -10.94 8.16 4.11
C ILE A 45 -11.01 9.48 3.34
N ARG A 46 -10.68 10.58 4.02
CA ARG A 46 -10.72 11.95 3.47
C ARG A 46 -12.09 12.31 2.88
N ASP A 47 -13.18 11.80 3.44
CA ASP A 47 -14.51 12.17 2.99
C ASP A 47 -14.88 13.56 3.56
N PRO A 48 -15.03 14.60 2.72
CA PRO A 48 -15.39 15.94 3.21
C PRO A 48 -16.80 16.00 3.83
N ALA A 49 -17.65 15.00 3.60
CA ALA A 49 -19.02 14.96 4.12
C ALA A 49 -19.11 14.32 5.52
N ASP A 50 -18.10 13.57 5.95
CA ASP A 50 -18.11 12.85 7.24
C ASP A 50 -17.09 13.46 8.22
N PRO A 51 -17.53 14.02 9.36
CA PRO A 51 -16.64 14.66 10.33
C PRO A 51 -15.72 13.69 11.07
N ASP A 52 -16.06 12.40 11.08
CA ASP A 52 -15.31 11.33 11.73
C ASP A 52 -14.43 10.55 10.73
N THR A 53 -14.34 11.02 9.48
CA THR A 53 -13.47 10.43 8.45
C THR A 53 -12.01 10.43 8.89
N ARG A 54 -11.28 9.36 8.56
CA ARG A 54 -9.83 9.37 8.78
C ARG A 54 -9.18 10.29 7.75
N TYR A 55 -8.40 11.25 8.25
CA TYR A 55 -7.61 12.14 7.41
C TYR A 55 -6.12 11.81 7.54
N SER A 56 -5.47 11.67 6.40
CA SER A 56 -4.02 11.62 6.27
C SER A 56 -3.68 12.11 4.90
N GLN A 57 -2.59 12.83 4.69
CA GLN A 57 -2.18 13.25 3.35
C GLN A 57 -0.67 13.30 3.27
N MET A 58 -0.12 12.58 2.29
CA MET A 58 1.27 12.75 1.91
C MET A 58 1.42 14.11 1.20
N PRO A 59 2.35 14.98 1.64
CA PRO A 59 2.61 16.25 0.96
C PRO A 59 3.01 16.05 -0.51
N ARG A 60 2.68 17.02 -1.36
CA ARG A 60 3.04 17.00 -2.79
C ARG A 60 4.40 17.65 -2.96
N PHE A 61 5.46 16.99 -2.49
CA PHE A 61 6.77 17.62 -2.27
C PHE A 61 7.32 18.36 -3.49
N GLY A 62 7.10 17.84 -4.70
CA GLY A 62 7.53 18.51 -5.93
C GLY A 62 6.60 19.62 -6.37
N VAL A 63 5.28 19.36 -6.39
CA VAL A 63 4.28 20.33 -6.84
C VAL A 63 4.24 21.58 -5.95
N ASP A 64 4.37 21.40 -4.65
CA ASP A 64 4.36 22.48 -3.66
C ASP A 64 5.74 23.14 -3.51
N GLY A 65 6.75 22.66 -4.25
CA GLY A 65 8.10 23.22 -4.27
C GLY A 65 8.89 23.00 -2.96
N LEU A 66 8.53 21.98 -2.18
CA LEU A 66 9.20 21.63 -0.92
C LEU A 66 10.54 20.94 -1.16
N LEU A 67 10.62 20.15 -2.23
CA LEU A 67 11.84 19.48 -2.69
C LEU A 67 12.03 19.73 -4.19
N ASP A 68 13.28 19.86 -4.62
CA ASP A 68 13.64 19.88 -6.04
C ASP A 68 13.67 18.45 -6.62
N ALA A 69 13.83 18.36 -7.94
CA ALA A 69 13.81 17.09 -8.66
C ALA A 69 14.92 16.13 -8.20
N ASP A 70 16.11 16.65 -7.94
CA ASP A 70 17.28 15.86 -7.52
C ASP A 70 17.02 15.23 -6.15
N ARG A 71 16.56 16.01 -5.16
CA ARG A 71 16.23 15.51 -3.81
C ARG A 71 15.08 14.51 -3.83
N ILE A 72 14.11 14.67 -4.75
CA ILE A 72 13.03 13.70 -4.95
C ILE A 72 13.56 12.37 -5.50
N GLU A 73 14.47 12.41 -6.47
CA GLU A 73 15.09 11.22 -7.03
C GLU A 73 15.95 10.49 -5.98
N GLU A 74 16.76 11.23 -5.23
CA GLU A 74 17.57 10.71 -4.13
C GLU A 74 16.72 9.98 -3.07
N VAL A 75 15.66 10.63 -2.57
CA VAL A 75 14.80 10.04 -1.53
C VAL A 75 13.95 8.89 -2.05
N ALA A 76 13.61 8.87 -3.34
CA ALA A 76 12.96 7.71 -3.97
C ALA A 76 13.88 6.49 -3.94
N HIS A 77 15.15 6.65 -4.31
CA HIS A 77 16.15 5.58 -4.24
C HIS A 77 16.43 5.12 -2.81
N PHE A 78 16.48 6.05 -1.85
CA PHE A 78 16.61 5.68 -0.44
C PHE A 78 15.40 4.88 0.05
N SER A 79 14.18 5.30 -0.29
CA SER A 79 12.95 4.60 0.10
C SER A 79 12.91 3.17 -0.44
N LEU A 80 13.35 2.95 -1.68
CA LEU A 80 13.49 1.62 -2.27
C LEU A 80 14.56 0.77 -1.58
N SER A 81 15.62 1.40 -1.08
CA SER A 81 16.68 0.69 -0.34
C SER A 81 16.17 0.08 0.97
N LEU A 82 15.14 0.67 1.61
CA LEU A 82 14.56 0.19 2.86
C LEU A 82 13.92 -1.20 2.72
N SER A 83 13.30 -1.48 1.57
CA SER A 83 12.81 -2.80 1.22
C SER A 83 13.82 -3.63 0.42
N GLY A 84 15.05 -3.16 0.19
CA GLY A 84 16.00 -3.84 -0.67
C GLY A 84 15.55 -3.98 -2.13
N ALA A 85 14.60 -3.15 -2.58
CA ALA A 85 14.19 -3.10 -3.98
C ALA A 85 15.34 -2.54 -4.85
N PRO A 86 15.36 -2.81 -6.17
CA PRO A 86 16.38 -2.25 -7.05
C PRO A 86 16.48 -0.72 -6.94
N HIS A 87 17.68 -0.21 -6.67
CA HIS A 87 17.96 1.21 -6.49
C HIS A 87 19.40 1.54 -6.87
N ASP A 88 19.71 2.82 -7.06
CA ASP A 88 21.07 3.34 -7.20
C ASP A 88 21.62 3.72 -5.81
N PRO A 89 22.67 3.05 -5.31
CA PRO A 89 23.27 3.38 -4.03
C PRO A 89 23.88 4.79 -3.95
N ALA A 90 24.33 5.35 -5.09
CA ALA A 90 24.91 6.69 -5.13
C ALA A 90 23.85 7.77 -4.90
N LEU A 91 22.60 7.52 -5.30
CA LEU A 91 21.45 8.40 -5.07
C LEU A 91 20.78 8.11 -3.72
N ALA A 92 20.75 6.86 -3.28
CA ALA A 92 20.18 6.50 -1.98
C ALA A 92 20.97 7.10 -0.80
N ALA A 93 22.30 7.21 -0.91
CA ALA A 93 23.15 7.76 0.14
C ALA A 93 22.79 9.21 0.54
N PRO A 94 22.70 10.20 -0.37
CA PRO A 94 22.20 11.54 -0.03
C PRO A 94 20.70 11.54 0.31
N GLY A 95 19.90 10.64 -0.31
CA GLY A 95 18.47 10.51 -0.04
C GLY A 95 18.12 10.15 1.41
N ALA A 96 19.03 9.52 2.13
CA ALA A 96 18.89 9.21 3.56
C ALA A 96 18.65 10.48 4.41
N GLN A 97 19.33 11.58 4.08
CA GLN A 97 19.15 12.85 4.78
C GLN A 97 17.77 13.44 4.49
N VAL A 98 17.37 13.47 3.22
CA VAL A 98 16.05 13.97 2.80
C VAL A 98 14.94 13.17 3.48
N TYR A 99 15.09 11.84 3.57
CA TYR A 99 14.15 10.97 4.27
C TYR A 99 14.05 11.29 5.76
N ALA A 100 15.20 11.45 6.43
CA ALA A 100 15.25 11.80 7.85
C ALA A 100 14.57 13.14 8.17
N GLU A 101 14.70 14.12 7.27
CA GLU A 101 14.12 15.45 7.43
C GLU A 101 12.61 15.50 7.15
N ASN A 102 12.10 14.68 6.21
CA ASN A 102 10.75 14.87 5.65
C ASN A 102 9.81 13.66 5.78
N CYS A 103 10.34 12.44 5.80
CA CYS A 103 9.55 11.23 5.60
C CYS A 103 9.36 10.42 6.89
N VAL A 104 10.36 10.46 7.78
CA VAL A 104 10.38 9.67 9.04
C VAL A 104 9.17 9.93 9.93
N ALA A 105 8.62 11.15 9.91
CA ALA A 105 7.48 11.52 10.75
C ALA A 105 6.24 10.64 10.53
N CYS A 106 6.06 10.08 9.33
CA CYS A 106 4.94 9.20 9.00
C CYS A 106 5.39 7.79 8.59
N HIS A 107 6.56 7.65 7.96
CA HIS A 107 7.04 6.36 7.47
C HIS A 107 8.01 5.65 8.42
N GLY A 108 8.43 6.31 9.50
CA GLY A 108 9.37 5.76 10.49
C GLY A 108 10.82 5.70 9.99
N PRO A 109 11.81 5.60 10.90
CA PRO A 109 13.23 5.58 10.55
C PRO A 109 13.65 4.35 9.75
N ALA A 110 12.97 3.22 9.92
CA ALA A 110 13.24 1.98 9.20
C ALA A 110 12.22 1.70 8.09
N GLY A 111 11.35 2.66 7.75
CA GLY A 111 10.31 2.49 6.74
C GLY A 111 9.15 1.62 7.22
N GLU A 112 8.92 1.48 8.52
CA GLU A 112 7.85 0.66 9.09
C GLU A 112 6.43 1.19 8.80
N GLY A 113 6.29 2.45 8.42
CA GLY A 113 4.98 3.09 8.21
C GLY A 113 4.25 3.40 9.52
N ASP A 114 3.10 4.05 9.38
CA ASP A 114 2.19 4.33 10.49
C ASP A 114 0.76 4.09 10.03
N ARG A 115 0.18 3.00 10.52
CA ARG A 115 -1.18 2.59 10.17
C ARG A 115 -2.24 3.55 10.69
N SER A 116 -1.99 4.24 11.80
CA SER A 116 -2.92 5.23 12.35
C SER A 116 -3.07 6.43 11.42
N GLN A 117 -1.97 6.78 10.74
CA GLN A 117 -1.91 7.79 9.70
C GLN A 117 -2.16 7.21 8.32
N GLY A 118 -2.40 5.91 8.15
CA GLY A 118 -2.47 5.27 6.84
C GLY A 118 -1.21 5.42 5.97
N ALA A 119 -0.06 5.71 6.58
CA ALA A 119 1.23 5.78 5.91
C ALA A 119 1.74 4.36 5.66
N PRO A 120 1.95 3.93 4.40
CA PRO A 120 2.40 2.57 4.11
C PRO A 120 3.81 2.32 4.62
N ALA A 121 4.07 1.06 4.97
CA ALA A 121 5.42 0.56 5.20
C ALA A 121 6.20 0.59 3.87
N LEU A 122 7.39 1.17 3.90
CA LEU A 122 8.33 1.27 2.79
C LEU A 122 9.42 0.19 2.84
N ASN A 123 9.52 -0.54 3.95
CA ASN A 123 10.42 -1.68 4.10
C ASN A 123 9.78 -3.03 3.68
N ASP A 124 8.55 -3.00 3.18
CA ASP A 124 7.87 -4.17 2.63
C ASP A 124 8.35 -4.45 1.20
N GLN A 125 8.41 -5.73 0.83
CA GLN A 125 8.67 -6.19 -0.53
C GLN A 125 7.48 -5.91 -1.46
N VAL A 126 6.28 -5.70 -0.91
CA VAL A 126 5.04 -5.53 -1.68
C VAL A 126 4.77 -4.04 -1.94
N TRP A 127 5.04 -3.61 -3.18
CA TRP A 127 4.76 -2.25 -3.63
C TRP A 127 3.46 -2.19 -4.45
N LEU A 128 2.39 -1.64 -3.86
CA LEU A 128 1.06 -1.58 -4.50
C LEU A 128 1.04 -0.83 -5.83
N TYR A 129 1.83 0.24 -5.94
CA TYR A 129 1.88 1.09 -7.14
C TYR A 129 3.09 0.80 -8.04
N GLY A 130 3.94 -0.16 -7.64
CA GLY A 130 5.20 -0.50 -8.30
C GLY A 130 6.43 0.08 -7.59
N SER A 131 7.56 -0.62 -7.72
CA SER A 131 8.85 -0.31 -7.08
C SER A 131 9.88 0.28 -8.05
N GLU A 132 9.45 0.76 -9.21
CA GLU A 132 10.35 1.47 -10.14
C GLU A 132 10.70 2.85 -9.58
N PRO A 133 11.98 3.27 -9.60
CA PRO A 133 12.42 4.58 -9.06
C PRO A 133 11.59 5.76 -9.56
N GLN A 134 11.25 5.78 -10.85
CA GLN A 134 10.46 6.86 -11.45
C GLN A 134 9.01 6.87 -10.96
N THR A 135 8.47 5.71 -10.58
CA THR A 135 7.15 5.61 -9.98
C THR A 135 7.16 6.14 -8.56
N VAL A 136 8.17 5.78 -7.76
CA VAL A 136 8.31 6.28 -6.39
C VAL A 136 8.56 7.80 -6.40
N ALA A 137 9.45 8.29 -7.27
CA ALA A 137 9.70 9.72 -7.47
C ALA A 137 8.42 10.47 -7.87
N ARG A 138 7.60 9.93 -8.77
CA ARG A 138 6.31 10.51 -9.13
C ARG A 138 5.35 10.58 -7.93
N ILE A 139 5.28 9.54 -7.10
CA ILE A 139 4.44 9.53 -5.90
C ILE A 139 4.90 10.63 -4.91
N ILE A 140 6.21 10.78 -4.73
CA ILE A 140 6.80 11.84 -3.90
C ILE A 140 6.50 13.23 -4.46
N HIS A 141 6.64 13.38 -5.77
CA HIS A 141 6.37 14.64 -6.47
C HIS A 141 4.90 15.06 -6.37
N ASP A 142 3.99 14.14 -6.69
CA ASP A 142 2.57 14.44 -6.89
C ASP A 142 1.72 14.30 -5.62
N GLY A 143 2.15 13.53 -4.62
CA GLY A 143 1.38 13.24 -3.40
C GLY A 143 -0.06 12.77 -3.70
N PRO A 144 -0.26 11.52 -4.18
CA PRO A 144 -1.57 11.01 -4.58
C PRO A 144 -2.65 11.17 -3.50
N TYR A 145 -3.80 11.72 -3.88
CA TYR A 145 -4.91 12.05 -2.98
C TYR A 145 -6.16 11.21 -3.30
N GLY A 146 -6.11 9.91 -2.99
CA GLY A 146 -7.28 9.03 -3.08
C GLY A 146 -8.29 9.34 -1.96
N VAL A 147 -9.58 9.35 -2.27
CA VAL A 147 -10.69 9.50 -1.32
C VAL A 147 -11.52 8.23 -1.36
N MET A 148 -11.88 7.73 -0.19
CA MET A 148 -12.91 6.71 -0.05
C MET A 148 -14.10 7.36 0.66
N PRO A 149 -15.27 7.49 0.02
CA PRO A 149 -16.43 8.05 0.70
C PRO A 149 -16.94 7.10 1.79
N ALA A 150 -17.61 7.67 2.78
CA ALA A 150 -18.41 6.95 3.75
C ALA A 150 -19.50 6.12 3.04
N TRP A 151 -19.73 4.90 3.51
CA TRP A 151 -20.78 4.04 2.99
C TRP A 151 -22.03 4.03 3.87
N SER A 152 -21.98 4.65 5.05
CA SER A 152 -23.09 4.76 6.02
C SER A 152 -24.35 5.42 5.44
N ASP A 153 -24.21 6.31 4.47
CA ASP A 153 -25.34 6.94 3.76
C ASP A 153 -26.00 6.01 2.72
N ARG A 154 -25.33 4.92 2.33
CA ARG A 154 -25.77 4.03 1.22
C ARG A 154 -26.07 2.61 1.67
N LEU A 155 -25.45 2.16 2.76
CA LEU A 155 -25.53 0.82 3.29
C LEU A 155 -25.98 0.87 4.74
N THR A 156 -26.80 -0.10 5.13
CA THR A 156 -27.18 -0.31 6.52
C THR A 156 -25.99 -0.85 7.34
N GLU A 157 -26.03 -0.64 8.65
CA GLU A 157 -25.04 -1.18 9.59
C GLU A 157 -24.82 -2.70 9.42
N ALA A 158 -25.89 -3.46 9.17
CA ALA A 158 -25.80 -4.90 8.94
C ALA A 158 -25.04 -5.24 7.66
N GLU A 159 -25.25 -4.48 6.58
CA GLU A 159 -24.54 -4.64 5.31
C GLU A 159 -23.08 -4.24 5.43
N ILE A 160 -22.78 -3.15 6.14
CA ILE A 160 -21.41 -2.71 6.40
C ILE A 160 -20.65 -3.79 7.18
N ARG A 161 -21.24 -4.36 8.23
CA ARG A 161 -20.62 -5.47 8.99
C ARG A 161 -20.42 -6.72 8.13
N ALA A 162 -21.38 -7.05 7.27
CA ALA A 162 -21.21 -8.17 6.33
C ALA A 162 -20.05 -7.91 5.36
N LEU A 163 -19.90 -6.68 4.87
CA LEU A 163 -18.80 -6.28 4.02
C LEU A 163 -17.45 -6.28 4.77
N THR A 164 -17.41 -5.84 6.03
CA THR A 164 -16.23 -5.94 6.89
C THR A 164 -15.73 -7.38 6.97
N VAL A 165 -16.63 -8.33 7.25
CA VAL A 165 -16.28 -9.76 7.31
C VAL A 165 -15.76 -10.24 5.96
N TYR A 166 -16.41 -9.84 4.87
CA TYR A 166 -15.98 -10.21 3.52
C TYR A 166 -14.58 -9.69 3.19
N VAL A 167 -14.32 -8.40 3.39
CA VAL A 167 -13.01 -7.77 3.11
C VAL A 167 -11.92 -8.36 4.01
N HIS A 168 -12.19 -8.54 5.29
CA HIS A 168 -11.27 -9.20 6.21
C HIS A 168 -10.95 -10.64 5.75
N GLY A 169 -11.95 -11.37 5.23
CA GLY A 169 -11.76 -12.70 4.67
C GLY A 169 -10.93 -12.78 3.38
N LEU A 170 -10.67 -11.66 2.71
CA LEU A 170 -9.83 -11.60 1.50
C LEU A 170 -8.33 -11.49 1.81
N GLY A 171 -7.93 -11.25 3.07
CA GLY A 171 -6.52 -11.15 3.46
C GLY A 171 -6.23 -10.37 4.75
N GLY A 172 -7.25 -9.86 5.45
CA GLY A 172 -7.08 -8.92 6.58
C GLY A 172 -6.90 -9.55 7.95
N GLY A 173 -6.39 -10.78 8.06
CA GLY A 173 -6.30 -11.52 9.32
C GLY A 173 -5.06 -11.24 10.19
N GLU A 174 -4.28 -10.20 9.88
CA GLU A 174 -2.81 -10.18 10.06
C GLU A 174 -2.19 -11.29 9.22
#